data_AF-A0A924HVA6-F1
#
_entry.id   AF-A0A924HVA6-F1
#
_cell.length_a   1.000
_cell.length_b   1.000
_cell.length_c   1.000
_cell.angle_alpha   90.00
_cell.angle_beta   90.00
_cell.angle_gamma   90.00
#
_symmetry.space_group_name_H-M   'P 1'
#
loop_
_entity.id
_entity.type
_entity.pdbx_description
1 polymer ?
#
loop_
_entity_poly.entity_id
_entity_poly.type
_entity_poly.pdbx_seq_one_letter_code
_entity_poly.pdbx_strand_id
1 'polypeptide(L)'
;MGLEIRDLSYDKIWTLFRDIEKKVAAIAVSSGTTITFVHQANESRPALTEKTIQETIAASAKALGLTTKPIQSGAGHDSQEIALVAPVGMIFIPSIGGISHSPKEFSKAGDIANGANVLLQTILKLDKE
;
A
#
# COMPACT_ATOMS: atom_id res chain seq x y z
N MET A 1 13.60 1.25 -19.37
CA MET A 1 13.09 2.11 -18.30
C MET A 1 11.85 1.46 -17.72
N GLY A 2 11.67 1.48 -16.39
CA GLY A 2 10.41 1.05 -15.76
C GLY A 2 9.56 2.28 -15.46
N LEU A 3 8.24 2.17 -15.67
CA LEU A 3 7.27 3.17 -15.24
C LEU A 3 6.27 2.49 -14.30
N GLU A 4 6.07 3.09 -13.15
CA GLU A 4 5.11 2.64 -12.15
C GLU A 4 4.15 3.78 -11.83
N ILE A 5 2.85 3.47 -11.81
CA ILE A 5 1.78 4.41 -11.50
C ILE A 5 0.88 3.74 -10.47
N ARG A 6 0.57 4.46 -9.38
CA ARG A 6 -0.30 3.99 -8.30
C ARG A 6 -1.37 5.03 -8.02
N ASP A 7 -2.61 4.58 -7.86
CA ASP A 7 -3.76 5.36 -7.41
C ASP A 7 -4.74 4.40 -6.71
N LEU A 8 -5.62 4.91 -5.86
CA LEU A 8 -6.70 4.13 -5.28
C LEU A 8 -7.78 3.79 -6.32
N SER A 9 -7.81 4.50 -7.44
CA SER A 9 -8.72 4.25 -8.56
C SER A 9 -7.99 3.58 -9.71
N TYR A 10 -8.39 2.34 -10.00
CA TYR A 10 -7.87 1.58 -11.12
C TYR A 10 -8.05 2.30 -12.47
N ASP A 11 -9.21 2.94 -12.68
CA ASP A 11 -9.50 3.68 -13.91
C ASP A 11 -8.60 4.90 -14.11
N LYS A 12 -8.21 5.58 -13.02
CA LYS A 12 -7.29 6.71 -13.09
C LYS A 12 -5.88 6.28 -13.48
N ILE A 13 -5.40 5.14 -12.96
CA ILE A 13 -4.10 4.56 -13.35
C ILE A 13 -4.05 4.39 -14.87
N TRP A 14 -5.07 3.72 -15.44
CA TRP A 14 -5.11 3.46 -16.88
C TRP A 14 -5.38 4.69 -17.73
N THR A 15 -6.11 5.68 -17.20
CA THR A 15 -6.25 6.97 -17.88
C THR A 15 -4.90 7.66 -18.00
N LEU A 16 -4.09 7.64 -16.94
CA LEU A 16 -2.76 8.25 -16.95
C LEU A 16 -1.79 7.50 -17.86
N PHE A 17 -1.80 6.15 -17.87
CA PHE A 17 -1.00 5.37 -18.82
C PHE A 17 -1.30 5.75 -20.27
N ARG A 18 -2.59 5.78 -20.65
CA ARG A 18 -3.02 6.17 -22.00
C ARG A 18 -2.56 7.57 -22.38
N ASP A 19 -2.62 8.52 -21.44
CA ASP A 19 -2.19 9.90 -21.70
C ASP A 19 -0.67 10.03 -21.81
N ILE A 20 0.09 9.22 -21.07
CA ILE A 20 1.54 9.11 -21.20
C ILE A 20 1.91 8.51 -22.56
N GLU A 21 1.27 7.43 -22.97
CA GLU A 21 1.51 6.79 -24.28
C GLU A 21 1.27 7.75 -25.45
N LYS A 22 0.17 8.54 -25.42
CA LYS A 22 -0.08 9.58 -26.43
C LYS A 22 1.06 10.60 -26.51
N LYS A 23 1.56 11.06 -25.35
CA LYS A 23 2.67 12.03 -25.29
C LYS A 23 3.98 11.42 -25.76
N VAL A 24 4.25 10.18 -25.38
CA VAL A 24 5.45 9.43 -25.81
C VAL A 24 5.45 9.22 -27.32
N ALA A 25 4.30 8.93 -27.94
CA ALA A 25 4.18 8.84 -29.39
C ALA A 25 4.51 10.16 -30.09
N ALA A 26 4.03 11.30 -29.56
CA ALA A 26 4.37 12.62 -30.10
C ALA A 26 5.88 12.93 -29.96
N ILE A 27 6.48 12.57 -28.82
CA ILE A 27 7.92 12.72 -28.59
C ILE A 27 8.70 11.90 -29.62
N ALA A 28 8.38 10.61 -29.78
CA ALA A 28 9.03 9.70 -30.73
C ALA A 28 9.09 10.27 -32.15
N VAL A 29 7.98 10.86 -32.63
CA VAL A 29 7.92 11.55 -33.93
C VAL A 29 8.86 12.75 -33.96
N SER A 30 8.78 13.64 -32.97
CA SER A 30 9.57 14.87 -32.94
C SER A 30 11.08 14.64 -32.78
N SER A 31 11.47 13.56 -32.10
CA SER A 31 12.87 13.20 -31.86
C SER A 31 13.46 12.27 -32.91
N GLY A 32 12.65 11.74 -33.84
CA GLY A 32 13.09 10.75 -34.83
C GLY A 32 13.52 9.42 -34.21
N THR A 33 13.04 9.09 -33.01
CA THR A 33 13.41 7.87 -32.28
C THR A 33 12.26 6.88 -32.25
N THR A 34 12.54 5.58 -32.21
CA THR A 34 11.54 4.56 -31.92
C THR A 34 11.38 4.38 -30.40
N ILE A 35 10.15 4.45 -29.90
CA ILE A 35 9.82 4.17 -28.51
C ILE A 35 8.71 3.11 -28.48
N THR A 36 8.94 2.03 -27.73
CA THR A 36 7.96 0.95 -27.54
C THR A 36 7.49 0.94 -26.10
N PHE A 37 6.18 0.78 -25.89
CA PHE A 37 5.56 0.68 -24.58
C PHE A 37 4.99 -0.73 -24.39
N VAL A 38 5.33 -1.38 -23.28
CA VAL A 38 4.86 -2.75 -22.97
C VAL A 38 4.26 -2.75 -21.58
N HIS A 39 2.98 -3.11 -21.48
CA HIS A 39 2.32 -3.33 -20.20
C HIS A 39 2.74 -4.68 -19.64
N GLN A 40 3.15 -4.71 -18.38
CA GLN A 40 3.39 -5.97 -17.69
C GLN A 40 2.06 -6.54 -17.20
N ALA A 41 1.95 -7.88 -17.19
CA ALA A 41 0.72 -8.59 -16.85
C ALA A 41 0.43 -8.66 -15.33
N ASN A 42 1.35 -8.17 -14.49
CA ASN A 42 1.24 -8.12 -13.03
C ASN A 42 0.58 -6.81 -12.57
N GLU A 43 -0.69 -6.63 -12.97
CA GLU A 43 -1.49 -5.46 -12.59
C GLU A 43 -2.01 -5.59 -11.15
N SER A 44 -1.36 -4.94 -10.18
CA SER A 44 -1.86 -4.90 -8.80
C SER A 44 -3.06 -3.96 -8.67
N ARG A 45 -4.24 -4.52 -8.40
CA ARG A 45 -5.50 -3.77 -8.25
C ARG A 45 -5.68 -3.25 -6.83
N PRO A 46 -6.14 -2.00 -6.59
CA PRO A 46 -6.41 -1.51 -5.25
C PRO A 46 -7.31 -2.47 -4.47
N ALA A 47 -6.91 -2.82 -3.26
CA ALA A 47 -7.61 -3.77 -2.41
C ALA A 47 -8.10 -3.07 -1.13
N LEU A 48 -9.35 -3.34 -0.75
CA LEU A 48 -9.90 -2.88 0.52
C LEU A 48 -9.55 -3.87 1.62
N THR A 49 -9.11 -3.35 2.76
CA THR A 49 -9.06 -4.14 4.00
C THR A 49 -10.46 -4.39 4.54
N GLU A 50 -10.62 -5.48 5.27
CA GLU A 50 -11.90 -5.87 5.85
C GLU A 50 -12.23 -4.99 7.06
N LYS A 51 -13.52 -4.65 7.23
CA LYS A 51 -13.96 -3.63 8.21
C LYS A 51 -13.91 -4.14 9.65
N THR A 52 -14.32 -5.39 9.88
CA THR A 52 -14.27 -6.00 11.23
C THR A 52 -12.83 -6.11 11.72
N ILE A 53 -11.86 -6.49 10.87
CA ILE A 53 -10.44 -6.53 11.21
C ILE A 53 -9.92 -5.11 11.53
N GLN A 54 -10.28 -4.10 10.75
CA GLN A 54 -9.92 -2.71 11.04
C GLN A 54 -10.44 -2.25 12.42
N GLU A 55 -11.70 -2.58 12.73
CA GLU A 55 -12.32 -2.25 14.02
C GLU A 55 -11.63 -2.99 15.17
N THR A 56 -11.28 -4.26 14.99
CA THR A 56 -10.55 -5.06 15.98
C THR A 56 -9.14 -4.53 16.20
N ILE A 57 -8.43 -4.13 15.14
CA ILE A 57 -7.12 -3.45 15.24
C ILE A 57 -7.26 -2.16 16.06
N ALA A 58 -8.24 -1.31 15.73
CA ALA A 58 -8.45 -0.04 16.42
C ALA A 58 -8.79 -0.25 17.91
N ALA A 59 -9.61 -1.25 18.23
CA ALA A 59 -9.94 -1.62 19.60
C ALA A 59 -8.71 -2.16 20.36
N SER A 60 -7.83 -2.91 19.70
CA SER A 60 -6.59 -3.42 20.28
C SER A 60 -5.60 -2.30 20.58
N ALA A 61 -5.40 -1.36 19.66
CA ALA A 61 -4.57 -0.19 19.90
C ALA A 61 -5.12 0.68 21.05
N LYS A 62 -6.45 0.89 21.09
CA LYS A 62 -7.09 1.65 22.18
C LYS A 62 -6.90 0.99 23.54
N ALA A 63 -7.02 -0.33 23.64
CA ALA A 63 -6.83 -1.06 24.90
C ALA A 63 -5.39 -0.96 25.42
N LEU A 64 -4.41 -0.76 24.53
CA LEU A 64 -3.01 -0.52 24.86
C LEU A 64 -2.69 0.96 25.15
N GLY A 65 -3.70 1.85 25.14
CA GLY A 65 -3.53 3.29 25.38
C GLY A 65 -2.87 4.04 24.22
N LEU A 66 -2.88 3.48 23.01
CA LEU A 66 -2.26 4.07 21.83
C LEU A 66 -3.25 4.93 21.04
N THR A 67 -2.77 6.05 20.49
CA THR A 67 -3.52 6.85 19.51
C THR A 67 -3.35 6.28 18.11
N THR A 68 -4.40 6.31 17.30
CA THR A 68 -4.37 5.82 15.92
C THR A 68 -5.03 6.79 14.95
N LYS A 69 -4.75 6.62 13.66
CA LYS A 69 -5.42 7.33 12.57
C LYS A 69 -5.65 6.35 11.41
N PRO A 70 -6.83 6.30 10.79
CA PRO A 70 -7.04 5.57 9.54
C PRO A 70 -6.17 6.12 8.42
N ILE A 71 -5.53 5.24 7.65
CA ILE A 71 -4.68 5.60 6.52
C ILE A 71 -4.80 4.56 5.40
N GLN A 72 -4.70 5.00 4.16
CA GLN A 72 -4.53 4.13 3.00
C GLN A 72 -3.03 3.87 2.76
N SER A 73 -2.65 2.64 2.43
CA SER A 73 -1.28 2.39 1.99
C SER A 73 -1.06 2.92 0.58
N GLY A 74 -0.02 3.75 0.40
CA GLY A 74 0.50 4.11 -0.93
C GLY A 74 1.49 3.08 -1.49
N ALA A 75 1.89 2.10 -0.66
CA ALA A 75 2.79 1.03 -1.03
C ALA A 75 2.03 -0.24 -1.42
N GLY A 76 2.54 -0.97 -2.41
CA GLY A 76 2.11 -2.35 -2.66
C GLY A 76 2.60 -3.27 -1.55
N HIS A 77 1.77 -4.22 -1.13
CA HIS A 77 2.07 -5.21 -0.11
C HIS A 77 1.42 -6.54 -0.48
N ASP A 78 1.95 -7.65 0.04
CA ASP A 78 1.37 -8.98 -0.18
C ASP A 78 -0.11 -9.05 0.27
N SER A 79 -0.50 -8.25 1.26
CA SER A 79 -1.89 -8.12 1.72
C SER A 79 -2.86 -7.73 0.61
N GLN A 80 -2.41 -7.03 -0.43
CA GLN A 80 -3.22 -6.65 -1.58
C GLN A 80 -3.66 -7.88 -2.39
N GLU A 81 -2.77 -8.85 -2.57
CA GLU A 81 -3.07 -10.11 -3.26
C GLU A 81 -3.83 -11.08 -2.33
N ILE A 82 -3.48 -11.10 -1.03
CA ILE A 82 -4.19 -11.93 -0.04
C ILE A 82 -5.66 -11.50 0.10
N ALA A 83 -5.96 -10.21 -0.08
CA ALA A 83 -7.33 -9.68 -0.05
C ALA A 83 -8.26 -10.35 -1.09
N LEU A 84 -7.72 -10.98 -2.14
CA LEU A 84 -8.50 -11.71 -3.14
C LEU A 84 -9.02 -13.06 -2.63
N VAL A 85 -8.42 -13.60 -1.58
CA VAL A 85 -8.71 -14.96 -1.09
C VAL A 85 -9.09 -15.01 0.40
N ALA A 86 -8.83 -13.94 1.17
CA ALA A 86 -9.17 -13.87 2.58
C ALA A 86 -9.38 -12.42 3.07
N PRO A 87 -10.16 -12.21 4.15
CA PRO A 87 -10.16 -10.96 4.90
C PRO A 87 -8.75 -10.53 5.33
N VAL A 88 -8.41 -9.26 5.10
CA VAL A 88 -7.11 -8.70 5.50
C VAL A 88 -7.26 -7.39 6.26
N GLY A 89 -6.33 -7.13 7.17
CA GLY A 89 -6.12 -5.82 7.78
C GLY A 89 -4.62 -5.53 7.87
N MET A 90 -4.27 -4.25 7.99
CA MET A 90 -2.89 -3.81 8.11
C MET A 90 -2.70 -2.90 9.31
N ILE A 91 -1.56 -3.03 9.97
CA ILE A 91 -1.13 -2.16 11.07
C ILE A 91 0.13 -1.44 10.60
N PHE A 92 0.07 -0.10 10.60
CA PHE A 92 1.21 0.74 10.29
C PHE A 92 1.82 1.31 11.56
N ILE A 93 3.15 1.34 11.60
CA ILE A 93 3.90 2.07 12.62
C ILE A 93 4.62 3.27 11.97
N PRO A 94 4.95 4.33 12.73
CA PRO A 94 5.72 5.43 12.19
C PRO A 94 7.14 5.03 11.73
N SER A 95 7.57 5.57 10.59
CA SER A 95 8.97 5.62 10.17
C SER A 95 9.45 7.08 10.20
N ILE A 96 10.67 7.31 10.68
CA ILE A 96 11.20 8.66 10.87
C ILE A 96 11.31 9.39 9.53
N GLY A 97 10.64 10.54 9.43
CA GLY A 97 10.56 11.33 8.21
C GLY A 97 9.79 10.66 7.07
N GLY A 98 9.10 9.54 7.31
CA GLY A 98 8.45 8.75 6.25
C GLY A 98 9.42 8.15 5.23
N ILE A 99 10.71 8.04 5.58
CA ILE A 99 11.74 7.50 4.69
C ILE A 99 11.58 5.99 4.60
N SER A 100 11.58 5.48 3.37
CA SER A 100 11.65 4.04 3.08
C SER A 100 12.51 3.78 1.83
N HIS A 101 12.86 2.51 1.56
CA HIS A 101 13.76 2.10 0.46
C HIS A 101 15.12 2.82 0.49
N SER A 102 15.61 3.07 1.70
CA SER A 102 16.85 3.80 1.94
C SER A 102 17.57 3.22 3.17
N PRO A 103 18.91 3.21 3.21
CA PRO A 103 19.65 2.90 4.43
C PRO A 103 19.33 3.81 5.63
N LYS A 104 18.67 4.95 5.38
CA LYS A 104 18.19 5.88 6.42
C LYS A 104 16.80 5.53 6.96
N GLU A 105 16.14 4.51 6.40
CA GLU A 105 14.86 3.99 6.90
C GLU A 105 15.02 3.55 8.36
N PHE A 106 14.15 4.07 9.23
CA PHE A 106 14.25 3.80 10.66
C PHE A 106 12.90 4.00 11.35
N SER A 107 12.54 3.06 12.22
CA SER A 107 11.43 3.16 13.18
C SER A 107 11.98 2.97 14.59
N LYS A 108 11.45 3.71 15.57
CA LYS A 108 11.92 3.59 16.96
C LYS A 108 11.52 2.23 17.52
N ALA A 109 12.36 1.66 18.38
CA ALA A 109 12.08 0.39 19.04
C ALA A 109 10.72 0.37 19.76
N GLY A 110 10.33 1.48 20.39
CA GLY A 110 9.01 1.62 21.03
C GLY A 110 7.85 1.55 20.03
N ASP A 111 7.98 2.16 18.85
CA ASP A 111 6.95 2.11 17.81
C ASP A 111 6.80 0.69 17.23
N ILE A 112 7.93 0.00 17.03
CA ILE A 112 7.96 -1.41 16.60
C ILE A 112 7.27 -2.30 17.65
N ALA A 113 7.62 -2.14 18.93
CA ALA A 113 7.00 -2.90 20.01
C ALA A 113 5.50 -2.62 20.13
N ASN A 114 5.07 -1.37 19.96
CA ASN A 114 3.66 -1.00 19.93
C ASN A 114 2.93 -1.69 18.77
N GLY A 115 3.48 -1.66 17.55
CA GLY A 115 2.89 -2.36 16.40
C GLY A 115 2.77 -3.87 16.62
N ALA A 116 3.81 -4.50 17.16
CA ALA A 116 3.80 -5.93 17.48
C ALA A 116 2.76 -6.28 18.55
N ASN A 117 2.62 -5.46 19.60
CA ASN A 117 1.60 -5.66 20.63
C ASN A 117 0.17 -5.48 20.09
N VAL A 118 -0.06 -4.50 19.21
CA VAL A 118 -1.37 -4.34 18.53
C VAL A 118 -1.69 -5.56 17.69
N LEU A 119 -0.71 -6.08 16.94
CA LEU A 119 -0.87 -7.30 16.14
C LEU A 119 -1.25 -8.50 17.03
N LEU A 120 -0.49 -8.74 18.09
CA LEU A 120 -0.75 -9.81 19.05
C LEU A 120 -2.18 -9.74 19.62
N GLN A 121 -2.57 -8.57 20.13
CA GLN A 121 -3.90 -8.38 20.73
C GLN A 121 -5.02 -8.51 19.71
N THR A 122 -4.78 -8.14 18.45
CA THR A 122 -5.76 -8.29 17.36
C THR A 122 -5.97 -9.76 17.04
N ILE A 123 -4.89 -10.53 16.86
CA ILE A 123 -4.98 -11.97 16.58
C ILE A 123 -5.72 -12.69 17.71
N LEU A 124 -5.38 -12.42 18.97
CA LEU A 124 -6.03 -13.05 20.14
C LEU A 124 -7.52 -12.73 20.26
N LYS A 125 -7.99 -11.63 19.67
CA LYS A 125 -9.42 -11.30 19.63
C LYS A 125 -10.14 -12.02 18.50
N LEU A 126 -9.55 -11.99 17.30
CA LEU A 126 -10.10 -12.66 16.13
C LEU A 126 -10.16 -14.18 16.31
N ASP A 127 -9.21 -14.78 17.04
CA ASP A 127 -9.18 -16.22 17.34
C ASP A 127 -10.29 -16.69 18.30
N LYS A 128 -10.96 -15.76 19.00
CA LYS A 128 -12.05 -16.08 19.95
C LYS A 128 -13.44 -15.92 19.33
N GLU A 129 -13.52 -15.47 18.09
CA GLU A 129 -14.76 -15.35 17.30
C GLU A 129 -15.09 -16.68 16.62
#